data_AF-A0A143HQ68-F1
#
_entry.id   AF-A0A143HQ68-F1
#
_cell.length_a   1.000
_cell.length_b   1.000
_cell.length_c   1.000
_cell.angle_alpha   90.00
_cell.angle_beta   90.00
_cell.angle_gamma   90.00
#
_symmetry.space_group_name_H-M   'P 1'
#
loop_
_entity.id
_entity.type
_entity.pdbx_description
1 polymer ?
#
loop_
_entity_poly.entity_id
_entity_poly.type
_entity_poly.pdbx_seq_one_letter_code
_entity_poly.pdbx_strand_id
1 'polypeptide(L)'
;MTATVLKDVLLSKNQIEKYFDGQVPINLWRAMNVKANKEPFEFVEEPYMLSNGRPRPADIKIENVGKEKWVKVKERPRGLSTFDKPGLPKGKNWEYFRIPKGTTLPYGLAIVKDEYNSRFDATHYTIAPAFDMPLWRFKMLLNSLAQDLIKEAV
;
A
#
# COMPACT_ATOMS: atom_id res chain seq x y z
N MET A 1 17.40 8.82 16.93
CA MET A 1 16.02 8.32 16.80
C MET A 1 16.09 6.86 16.41
N THR A 2 15.54 5.95 17.22
CA THR A 2 15.31 4.55 16.83
C THR A 2 14.10 4.52 15.91
N ALA A 3 14.24 3.93 14.72
CA ALA A 3 13.13 3.81 13.78
C ALA A 3 12.09 2.81 14.33
N THR A 4 10.81 3.19 14.28
CA THR A 4 9.72 2.26 14.64
C THR A 4 9.63 1.16 13.58
N VAL A 5 9.56 -0.10 13.98
CA VAL A 5 9.39 -1.25 13.08
C VAL A 5 7.94 -1.70 13.07
N LEU A 6 7.35 -1.85 11.88
CA LEU A 6 5.94 -2.22 11.72
C LEU A 6 5.64 -3.61 12.30
N LYS A 7 6.58 -4.54 12.16
CA LYS A 7 6.49 -5.88 12.74
C LYS A 7 6.29 -5.83 14.25
N ASP A 8 7.05 -5.01 14.96
CA ASP A 8 6.94 -4.83 16.41
C ASP A 8 5.62 -4.14 16.80
N VAL A 9 5.17 -3.17 15.99
CA VAL A 9 3.85 -2.53 16.19
C VAL A 9 2.72 -3.55 16.09
N LEU A 10 2.74 -4.42 15.07
CA LEU A 10 1.72 -5.46 14.92
C LEU A 10 1.83 -6.55 15.98
N LEU A 11 3.05 -6.93 16.36
CA LEU A 11 3.28 -7.88 17.45
C LEU A 11 2.70 -7.35 18.77
N SER A 12 2.93 -6.07 19.11
CA SER A 12 2.39 -5.44 20.32
C SER A 12 0.85 -5.41 20.37
N LYS A 13 0.21 -5.51 19.20
CA LYS A 13 -1.25 -5.54 19.03
C LYS A 13 -1.80 -6.96 18.90
N ASN A 14 -0.95 -7.99 19.01
CA ASN A 14 -1.29 -9.39 18.77
C ASN A 14 -1.88 -9.60 17.34
N GLN A 15 -1.23 -8.99 16.35
CA GLN A 15 -1.62 -8.99 14.93
C GLN A 15 -0.47 -9.42 14.00
N ILE A 16 0.51 -10.17 14.53
CA ILE A 16 1.70 -10.58 13.78
C ILE A 16 1.36 -11.51 12.60
N GLU A 17 0.27 -12.28 12.71
CA GLU A 17 -0.25 -13.17 11.67
C GLU A 17 -0.69 -12.43 10.40
N LYS A 18 -0.87 -11.11 10.48
CA LYS A 18 -1.22 -10.25 9.35
C LYS A 18 0.00 -9.74 8.59
N TYR A 19 1.20 -9.87 9.14
CA TYR A 19 2.42 -9.28 8.61
C TYR A 19 3.18 -10.25 7.71
N PHE A 20 3.58 -9.80 6.53
CA PHE A 20 4.39 -10.55 5.59
C PHE A 20 5.53 -9.68 5.06
N ASP A 21 6.76 -10.17 5.18
CA ASP A 21 7.98 -9.57 4.64
C ASP A 21 8.73 -10.57 3.75
N GLY A 22 9.71 -10.07 2.99
CA GLY A 22 10.54 -10.87 2.09
C GLY A 22 9.86 -11.27 0.78
N GLN A 23 8.64 -11.80 0.82
CA GLN A 23 7.87 -12.20 -0.38
C GLN A 23 6.39 -11.87 -0.27
N VAL A 24 5.77 -11.65 -1.42
CA VAL A 24 4.32 -11.45 -1.55
C VAL A 24 3.59 -12.78 -1.26
N PRO A 25 2.66 -12.84 -0.27
CA PRO A 25 2.13 -14.11 0.24
C PRO A 25 1.08 -14.78 -0.66
N ILE A 26 0.39 -13.98 -1.48
CA ILE A 26 -0.68 -14.40 -2.40
C ILE A 26 -0.67 -13.47 -3.62
N ASN A 27 -1.29 -13.85 -4.73
CA ASN A 27 -1.49 -12.90 -5.81
C ASN A 27 -2.29 -11.70 -5.29
N LEU A 28 -1.77 -10.49 -5.55
CA LEU A 28 -2.40 -9.25 -5.16
C LEU A 28 -2.69 -8.43 -6.41
N TRP A 29 -3.82 -7.72 -6.42
CA TRP A 29 -4.22 -6.84 -7.51
C TRP A 29 -4.29 -5.40 -7.02
N ARG A 30 -3.55 -4.53 -7.73
CA ARG A 30 -3.60 -3.09 -7.59
C ARG A 30 -4.43 -2.52 -8.73
N ALA A 31 -5.46 -1.74 -8.40
CA ALA A 31 -6.19 -0.97 -9.39
C ALA A 31 -5.64 0.45 -9.49
N MET A 32 -5.55 0.93 -10.72
CA MET A 32 -5.11 2.28 -11.08
C MET A 32 -6.21 2.98 -11.88
N ASN A 33 -6.56 4.20 -11.47
CA ASN A 33 -7.54 4.97 -12.20
C ASN A 33 -6.85 5.70 -13.36
N VAL A 34 -7.15 5.35 -14.61
CA VAL A 34 -6.48 5.93 -15.79
C VAL A 34 -6.74 7.43 -15.94
N LYS A 35 -7.85 7.95 -15.38
CA LYS A 35 -8.14 9.38 -15.40
C LYS A 35 -7.30 10.18 -14.41
N ALA A 36 -6.71 9.51 -13.42
CA ALA A 36 -5.86 10.19 -12.44
C ALA A 36 -4.50 10.58 -13.04
N ASN A 37 -4.12 10.02 -14.20
CA ASN A 37 -2.80 10.20 -14.83
C ASN A 37 -1.65 9.96 -13.84
N LYS A 38 -1.72 8.81 -13.15
CA LYS A 38 -0.81 8.39 -12.08
C LYS A 38 -0.21 7.05 -12.40
N GLU A 39 0.97 6.77 -11.85
CA GLU A 39 1.56 5.42 -11.87
C GLU A 39 0.83 4.45 -10.93
N PRO A 40 0.92 3.13 -11.15
CA PRO A 40 0.16 2.12 -10.38
C PRO A 40 0.37 2.20 -8.86
N PHE A 41 1.57 2.60 -8.44
CA PHE A 41 1.96 2.73 -7.03
C PHE A 41 2.05 4.18 -6.53
N GLU A 42 1.37 5.11 -7.18
CA GLU A 42 1.07 6.38 -6.53
C GLU A 42 -0.04 6.25 -5.48
N PHE A 43 0.06 7.08 -4.45
CA PHE A 43 -0.85 7.14 -3.33
C PHE A 43 -1.12 8.60 -2.94
N VAL A 44 -2.14 8.83 -2.14
CA VAL A 44 -2.52 10.16 -1.65
C VAL A 44 -1.65 10.52 -0.45
N GLU A 45 -0.74 11.48 -0.61
CA GLU A 45 0.15 11.96 0.46
C GLU A 45 -0.53 12.91 1.43
N GLU A 46 -1.41 13.77 0.91
CA GLU A 46 -2.05 14.84 1.67
C GLU A 46 -3.57 14.74 1.48
N PRO A 47 -4.36 14.93 2.56
CA PRO A 47 -5.80 14.88 2.45
C PRO A 47 -6.32 16.02 1.57
N TYR A 48 -7.34 15.75 0.77
CA TYR A 48 -7.96 16.76 -0.10
C TYR A 48 -9.46 16.55 -0.22
N MET A 49 -10.18 17.56 -0.70
CA MET A 49 -11.62 17.50 -0.91
C MET A 49 -11.95 16.97 -2.30
N LEU A 50 -12.82 15.95 -2.36
CA LEU A 50 -13.37 15.46 -3.62
C LEU A 50 -14.39 16.47 -4.17
N SER A 51 -14.66 16.40 -5.49
CA SER A 51 -15.62 17.28 -6.16
C SER A 51 -17.05 17.17 -5.61
N ASN A 52 -17.38 16.06 -4.94
CA ASN A 52 -18.66 15.83 -4.26
C ASN A 52 -18.68 16.32 -2.80
N GLY A 53 -17.66 17.07 -2.37
CA GLY A 53 -17.56 17.63 -1.02
C GLY A 53 -17.15 16.63 0.06
N ARG A 54 -16.83 15.36 -0.28
CA ARG A 54 -16.35 14.39 0.71
C ARG A 54 -14.82 14.49 0.90
N PRO A 55 -14.30 14.42 2.13
CA PRO A 55 -12.86 14.40 2.37
C PRO A 55 -12.24 13.08 1.91
N ARG A 56 -11.11 13.15 1.19
CA ARG A 56 -10.25 12.00 0.89
C ARG A 56 -9.05 12.03 1.86
N PRO A 57 -8.95 11.09 2.81
CA PRO A 57 -7.81 11.05 3.71
C PRO A 57 -6.53 10.65 2.96
N ALA A 58 -5.36 11.02 3.52
CA ALA A 58 -4.08 10.50 3.06
C ALA A 58 -3.98 8.99 3.27
N ASP A 59 -3.32 8.31 2.32
CA ASP A 59 -3.11 6.87 2.35
C ASP A 59 -2.04 6.47 3.35
N ILE A 60 -1.09 7.37 3.64
CA ILE A 60 -0.02 7.19 4.62
C ILE A 60 0.08 8.38 5.57
N LYS A 61 0.63 8.16 6.78
CA LYS A 61 0.96 9.25 7.71
C LYS A 61 2.36 9.77 7.39
N ILE A 62 2.44 11.05 7.04
CA ILE A 62 3.69 11.75 6.72
C ILE A 62 3.93 12.81 7.79
N GLU A 63 5.13 12.83 8.35
CA GLU A 63 5.57 13.81 9.35
C GLU A 63 6.83 14.53 8.84
N ASN A 64 6.96 15.81 9.17
CA ASN A 64 8.18 16.56 8.89
C ASN A 64 9.20 16.31 10.01
N VAL A 65 10.38 15.80 9.64
CA VAL A 65 11.52 15.62 10.54
C VAL A 65 12.63 16.55 10.04
N GLY A 66 12.74 17.72 10.66
CA GLY A 66 13.58 18.80 10.14
C GLY A 66 13.08 19.29 8.78
N LYS A 67 13.91 19.16 7.74
CA LYS A 67 13.58 19.55 6.35
C LYS A 67 13.08 18.38 5.49
N GLU A 68 12.95 17.18 6.06
CA GLU A 68 12.61 15.97 5.30
C GLU A 68 11.24 15.41 5.70
N LYS A 69 10.48 14.92 4.71
CA LYS A 69 9.22 14.19 4.93
C LYS A 69 9.50 12.73 5.25
N TRP A 70 8.93 12.21 6.32
CA TRP A 70 9.09 10.83 6.79
C TRP A 70 7.74 10.11 6.85
N VAL A 71 7.72 8.85 6.43
CA VAL A 71 6.57 7.96 6.61
C VAL A 71 6.68 7.28 7.98
N LYS A 72 5.57 7.26 8.73
CA LYS A 72 5.52 6.69 10.08
C LYS A 72 4.62 5.46 10.16
N VAL A 73 5.08 4.41 10.83
CA VAL A 73 4.36 3.12 10.93
C VAL A 73 3.58 2.92 12.24
N LYS A 74 3.76 3.82 13.20
CA LYS A 74 3.33 3.65 14.61
C LYS A 74 1.82 3.48 14.82
N GLU A 75 0.99 4.19 14.05
CA GLU A 75 -0.46 4.24 14.35
C GLU A 75 -1.25 3.14 13.66
N ARG A 76 -1.04 2.96 12.35
CA ARG A 76 -1.71 1.94 11.54
C ARG A 76 -0.85 1.61 10.32
N PRO A 77 -0.73 0.34 9.90
CA PRO A 77 -0.21 0.01 8.58
C PRO A 77 -1.12 0.67 7.55
N ARG A 78 -0.57 1.70 6.93
CA ARG A 78 -1.21 2.53 5.93
C ARG A 78 -0.26 2.57 4.75
N GLY A 79 -0.80 2.62 3.55
CA GLY A 79 -0.04 2.35 2.34
C GLY A 79 -0.93 2.08 1.15
N LEU A 80 -0.44 1.29 0.20
CA LEU A 80 -1.17 1.03 -1.03
C LEU A 80 -2.14 -0.13 -0.89
N SER A 81 -3.41 0.17 -1.12
CA SER A 81 -4.49 -0.82 -1.19
C SER A 81 -4.31 -1.78 -2.37
N THR A 82 -4.43 -3.06 -2.06
CA THR A 82 -4.50 -4.18 -2.99
C THR A 82 -5.58 -5.17 -2.54
N PHE A 83 -5.98 -6.08 -3.41
CA PHE A 83 -6.95 -7.13 -3.11
C PHE A 83 -6.43 -8.49 -3.56
N ASP A 84 -6.92 -9.57 -2.96
CA ASP A 84 -6.64 -10.96 -3.39
C ASP A 84 -7.50 -11.43 -4.59
N LYS A 85 -8.17 -10.48 -5.27
CA LYS A 85 -9.06 -10.75 -6.40
C LYS A 85 -8.92 -9.66 -7.46
N PRO A 86 -8.88 -10.03 -8.77
CA PRO A 86 -8.80 -9.07 -9.87
C PRO A 86 -10.08 -8.25 -10.03
N GLY A 87 -9.99 -7.16 -10.78
CA GLY A 87 -11.18 -6.42 -11.25
C GLY A 87 -11.83 -5.51 -10.21
N LEU A 88 -11.08 -5.16 -9.15
CA LEU A 88 -11.58 -4.39 -8.02
C LEU A 88 -10.79 -3.09 -7.83
N PRO A 89 -11.47 -1.94 -7.69
CA PRO A 89 -12.91 -1.74 -7.81
C PRO A 89 -13.36 -1.77 -9.29
N LYS A 90 -14.60 -2.20 -9.55
CA LYS A 90 -15.17 -2.24 -10.90
C LYS A 90 -15.34 -0.83 -11.50
N GLY A 91 -15.09 -0.70 -12.82
CA GLY A 91 -15.46 0.47 -13.60
C GLY A 91 -14.60 0.68 -14.84
N LYS A 92 -15.10 1.48 -15.79
CA LYS A 92 -14.49 1.69 -17.11
C LYS A 92 -13.16 2.47 -17.14
N ASN A 93 -12.72 3.02 -16.00
CA ASN A 93 -11.51 3.84 -15.92
C ASN A 93 -10.45 3.18 -15.04
N TRP A 94 -10.53 1.86 -14.84
CA TRP A 94 -9.59 1.14 -14.00
C TRP A 94 -8.75 0.19 -14.85
N GLU A 95 -7.44 0.25 -14.64
CA GLU A 95 -6.51 -0.78 -15.06
C GLU A 95 -6.07 -1.58 -13.83
N TYR A 96 -5.83 -2.87 -14.02
CA TYR A 96 -5.48 -3.79 -12.93
C TYR A 96 -4.09 -4.37 -13.18
N PHE A 97 -3.28 -4.35 -12.13
CA PHE A 97 -1.93 -4.85 -12.14
C PHE A 97 -1.82 -5.92 -11.07
N ARG A 98 -1.39 -7.12 -11.49
CA ARG A 98 -1.12 -8.22 -10.58
C ARG A 98 0.31 -8.15 -10.08
N ILE A 99 0.47 -8.32 -8.78
CA ILE A 99 1.71 -8.66 -8.10
C ILE A 99 1.67 -10.17 -7.84
N PRO A 100 2.47 -10.99 -8.53
CA PRO A 100 2.47 -12.43 -8.33
C PRO A 100 2.81 -12.84 -6.90
N LYS A 101 2.20 -13.93 -6.43
CA LYS A 101 2.66 -14.64 -5.23
C LYS A 101 4.14 -15.02 -5.41
N GLY A 102 4.94 -14.82 -4.37
CA GLY A 102 6.36 -15.13 -4.37
C GLY A 102 7.25 -14.04 -4.95
N THR A 103 6.69 -12.93 -5.48
CA THR A 103 7.49 -11.75 -5.84
C THR A 103 8.27 -11.27 -4.63
N THR A 104 9.57 -11.05 -4.81
CA THR A 104 10.47 -10.57 -3.76
C THR A 104 10.10 -9.14 -3.37
N LEU A 105 9.88 -8.92 -2.07
CA LEU A 105 9.65 -7.57 -1.54
C LEU A 105 10.99 -6.86 -1.31
N PRO A 106 11.20 -5.65 -1.84
CA PRO A 106 12.34 -4.82 -1.48
C PRO A 106 12.46 -4.63 0.04
N TYR A 107 13.68 -4.71 0.56
CA TYR A 107 13.91 -4.48 2.00
C TYR A 107 13.45 -3.08 2.41
N GLY A 108 12.46 -3.03 3.30
CA GLY A 108 11.77 -1.82 3.70
C GLY A 108 10.30 -1.77 3.29
N LEU A 109 9.81 -2.73 2.50
CA LEU A 109 8.38 -2.96 2.26
C LEU A 109 7.89 -4.20 3.00
N ALA A 110 6.61 -4.17 3.37
CA ALA A 110 5.87 -5.29 3.92
C ALA A 110 4.46 -5.31 3.33
N ILE A 111 3.84 -6.49 3.33
CA ILE A 111 2.42 -6.66 3.06
C ILE A 111 1.71 -6.89 4.39
N VAL A 112 0.60 -6.17 4.59
CA VAL A 112 -0.29 -6.39 5.73
C VAL A 112 -1.64 -6.89 5.23
N LYS A 113 -2.08 -8.06 5.73
CA LYS A 113 -3.43 -8.56 5.52
C LYS A 113 -4.41 -7.78 6.39
N ASP A 114 -5.32 -7.07 5.76
CA ASP A 114 -6.37 -6.34 6.46
C ASP A 114 -7.63 -7.21 6.59
N GLU A 115 -8.80 -6.60 6.46
CA GLU A 115 -10.08 -7.27 6.63
C GLU A 115 -10.68 -7.70 5.29
N TYR A 116 -11.55 -8.71 5.36
CA TYR A 116 -12.38 -9.08 4.24
C TYR A 116 -13.40 -7.98 3.94
N ASN A 117 -13.44 -7.54 2.68
CA ASN A 117 -14.37 -6.53 2.20
C ASN A 117 -15.58 -7.20 1.55
N SER A 118 -16.68 -7.28 2.29
CA SER A 118 -17.92 -7.93 1.82
C SER A 118 -18.53 -7.29 0.58
N ARG A 119 -18.31 -5.98 0.35
CA ARG A 119 -18.78 -5.31 -0.87
C ARG A 119 -18.04 -5.79 -2.11
N PHE A 120 -16.77 -6.12 -1.97
CA PHE A 120 -15.93 -6.57 -3.09
C PHE A 120 -15.78 -8.09 -3.16
N ASP A 121 -16.20 -8.80 -2.12
CA ASP A 121 -15.99 -10.23 -1.97
C ASP A 121 -14.51 -10.59 -2.20
N ALA A 122 -13.65 -9.89 -1.45
CA ALA A 122 -12.20 -9.98 -1.52
C ALA A 122 -11.56 -9.52 -0.20
N THR A 123 -10.41 -10.09 0.15
CA THR A 123 -9.61 -9.62 1.28
C THR A 123 -8.75 -8.44 0.87
N HIS A 124 -8.77 -7.37 1.66
CA HIS A 124 -7.90 -6.23 1.45
C HIS A 124 -6.49 -6.50 2.00
N TYR A 125 -5.47 -6.05 1.28
CA TYR A 125 -4.08 -6.06 1.72
C TYR A 125 -3.46 -4.69 1.47
N THR A 126 -2.54 -4.30 2.34
CA THR A 126 -1.80 -3.03 2.24
C THR A 126 -0.32 -3.28 1.99
N ILE A 127 0.24 -2.69 0.93
CA ILE A 127 1.70 -2.54 0.79
C ILE A 127 2.12 -1.36 1.66
N ALA A 128 2.85 -1.64 2.73
CA ALA A 128 3.24 -0.66 3.74
C ALA A 128 4.77 -0.57 3.87
N PRO A 129 5.31 0.56 4.37
CA PRO A 129 6.70 0.60 4.83
C PRO A 129 6.88 -0.37 6.02
N ALA A 130 7.98 -1.12 6.03
CA ALA A 130 8.30 -2.06 7.10
C ALA A 130 8.80 -1.36 8.39
N PHE A 131 9.24 -0.12 8.29
CA PHE A 131 9.70 0.72 9.39
C PHE A 131 9.64 2.20 9.01
N ASP A 132 9.76 3.09 10.00
CA ASP A 132 9.83 4.54 9.77
C ASP A 132 10.97 4.87 8.80
N MET A 133 10.68 5.61 7.74
CA MET A 133 11.69 5.94 6.72
C MET A 133 11.39 7.26 6.00
N PRO A 134 12.38 7.88 5.34
CA PRO A 134 12.12 9.00 4.45
C PRO A 134 11.11 8.66 3.35
N LEU A 135 10.24 9.61 3.03
CA LEU A 135 9.20 9.45 2.00
C LEU A 135 9.78 9.11 0.63
N TRP A 136 10.89 9.75 0.24
CA TRP A 136 11.55 9.46 -1.03
C TRP A 136 12.02 8.00 -1.11
N ARG A 137 12.50 7.44 0.01
CA ARG A 137 12.96 6.05 0.07
C ARG A 137 11.79 5.10 -0.10
N PHE A 138 10.68 5.38 0.57
CA PHE A 138 9.46 4.58 0.40
C PHE A 138 8.98 4.57 -1.06
N LYS A 139 8.92 5.73 -1.72
CA LYS A 139 8.56 5.84 -3.15
C LYS A 139 9.54 5.08 -4.06
N MET A 140 10.84 5.18 -3.80
CA MET A 140 11.85 4.44 -4.56
C MET A 140 11.65 2.93 -4.45
N LEU A 141 11.38 2.40 -3.25
CA LEU A 141 11.11 0.98 -3.06
C LEU A 141 9.83 0.52 -3.78
N LEU A 142 8.79 1.35 -3.77
CA LEU A 142 7.57 1.09 -4.54
C LEU A 142 7.86 1.05 -6.04
N ASN A 143 8.59 2.02 -6.58
CA ASN A 143 8.97 2.01 -8.00
C ASN A 143 9.80 0.79 -8.39
N SER A 144 10.62 0.28 -7.46
CA SER A 144 11.35 -0.99 -7.66
C SER A 144 10.39 -2.18 -7.74
N LEU A 145 9.43 -2.29 -6.81
CA LEU A 145 8.41 -3.35 -6.83
C LEU A 145 7.49 -3.23 -8.06
N ALA A 146 7.26 -2.01 -8.56
CA ALA A 146 6.42 -1.76 -9.72
C ALA A 146 6.97 -2.40 -11.01
N GLN A 147 8.28 -2.70 -11.07
CA GLN A 147 8.89 -3.38 -12.22
C GLN A 147 8.43 -4.84 -12.36
N ASP A 148 7.95 -5.46 -11.27
CA ASP A 148 7.46 -6.84 -11.27
C ASP A 148 5.94 -6.93 -11.52
N LEU A 149 5.28 -5.81 -11.82
CA LEU A 149 3.85 -5.77 -12.09
C LEU A 149 3.50 -6.39 -13.45
N ILE A 150 2.46 -7.21 -13.44
CA ILE A 150 1.87 -7.76 -14.67
C ILE A 150 0.54 -7.06 -14.89
N LYS A 151 0.43 -6.27 -15.96
CA LYS A 151 -0.85 -5.70 -16.39
C LYS A 151 -1.79 -6.83 -16.80
N GLU A 152 -3.00 -6.85 -16.24
CA GLU A 152 -4.02 -7.84 -16.56
C GLU A 152 -5.21 -7.21 -17.28
N ALA A 153 -5.67 -7.90 -18.33
CA ALA A 153 -6.97 -7.64 -18.93
C ALA A 153 -8.03 -8.35 -18.07
N VAL A 154 -8.83 -7.57 -17.35
CA VAL A 154 -9.92 -8.06 -16.49
C VAL A 154 -11.27 -7.64 -17.04
#